data_AF-A0A5E3XI04-F1
#
_entry.id   AF-A0A5E3XI04-F1
#
_cell.length_a   1.000
_cell.length_b   1.000
_cell.length_c   1.000
_cell.angle_alpha   90.00
_cell.angle_beta   90.00
_cell.angle_gamma   90.00
#
_symmetry.space_group_name_H-M   'P 1'
#
loop_
_entity.id
_entity.type
_entity.pdbx_description
1 polymer ?
#
loop_
_entity_poly.entity_id
_entity_poly.type
_entity_poly.pdbx_seq_one_letter_code
_entity_poly.pdbx_strand_id
1 'polypeptide(L)'
;MQSSTLSAFNDSLCSSLVHDAPDWTVPTCSIINGFDLDQLMTFDTDFKDATSVPDGFGTGNGRVSLDPLDPPSLQAEAEDTGPSSIRVSTAFAFDAPDAEGNTPDFDLITSDGVHFAVNAAALRAHSFGDFGGILASTNSMANVPLSAAVLNLLLHAIYNLSVVKYAPSLEDLAASVIALEQYGLSKTALVQPPDSPLSVAILHCAPSRPFQCYSLAAHEGLETLAIATSSHTLGVSLAEISDADAEYMGPLHLKRLFFLHLGRIDALKRILSTRPSPHQNTEDCNGLANRASYEAWTKIIGEIVWDACPNISPITLEVRLLDVGKMLKCHECLSQLDHRINNLVAEWSLVKTTI
;
A
#
# COMPACT_ATOMS: atom_id res chain seq x y z
N MET A 1 41.12 -23.56 -30.29
CA MET A 1 40.82 -22.87 -31.57
C MET A 1 39.49 -23.41 -32.05
N GLN A 2 38.46 -22.65 -32.38
CA GLN A 2 38.12 -21.24 -32.24
C GLN A 2 36.57 -21.20 -32.23
N SER A 3 36.02 -20.36 -31.37
CA SER A 3 34.58 -20.15 -31.16
C SER A 3 33.90 -19.49 -32.36
N SER A 4 32.63 -19.83 -32.56
CA SER A 4 31.74 -19.20 -33.54
C SER A 4 31.04 -17.97 -32.92
N THR A 5 31.04 -16.90 -33.69
CA THR A 5 30.65 -15.52 -33.41
C THR A 5 29.14 -15.30 -33.51
N LEU A 6 28.58 -14.66 -32.47
CA LEU A 6 27.27 -13.98 -32.48
C LEU A 6 27.43 -12.56 -33.05
N SER A 7 26.46 -12.13 -33.87
CA SER A 7 26.43 -10.81 -34.50
C SER A 7 26.08 -9.70 -33.51
N ALA A 8 26.80 -8.59 -33.61
CA ALA A 8 26.63 -7.37 -32.83
C ALA A 8 25.25 -6.71 -33.03
N PHE A 9 24.59 -6.36 -31.93
CA PHE A 9 23.56 -5.33 -31.87
C PHE A 9 24.23 -3.98 -31.57
N ASN A 10 23.70 -2.92 -32.18
CA ASN A 10 24.35 -1.64 -32.40
C ASN A 10 23.91 -0.61 -31.34
N ASP A 11 24.83 -0.12 -30.51
CA ASP A 11 24.59 0.76 -29.33
C ASP A 11 24.41 2.26 -29.65
N SER A 12 24.15 2.65 -30.90
CA SER A 12 24.23 4.08 -31.28
C SER A 12 22.89 4.86 -31.24
N LEU A 13 21.82 4.35 -30.63
CA LEU A 13 20.51 5.03 -30.62
C LEU A 13 20.04 5.53 -29.24
N CYS A 14 20.76 5.25 -28.15
CA CYS A 14 20.39 5.73 -26.80
C CYS A 14 21.09 7.01 -26.34
N SER A 15 21.99 7.61 -27.15
CA SER A 15 22.80 8.75 -26.71
C SER A 15 22.23 10.14 -27.03
N SER A 16 21.02 10.28 -27.58
CA SER A 16 20.48 11.59 -28.01
C SER A 16 19.27 12.10 -27.23
N LEU A 17 18.96 11.57 -26.04
CA LEU A 17 17.83 12.02 -25.21
C LEU A 17 18.22 12.42 -23.76
N VAL A 18 19.42 12.99 -23.58
CA VAL A 18 19.93 13.45 -22.26
C VAL A 18 20.26 14.96 -22.23
N HIS A 19 19.71 15.75 -23.15
CA HIS A 19 19.81 17.21 -23.08
C HIS A 19 18.42 17.81 -23.17
N ASP A 20 17.77 17.96 -22.00
CA ASP A 20 17.02 19.16 -21.58
C ASP A 20 16.12 18.82 -20.39
N ALA A 21 16.64 19.02 -19.17
CA ALA A 21 15.84 19.11 -17.95
C ALA A 21 16.49 20.15 -17.00
N PRO A 22 15.71 21.08 -16.42
CA PRO A 22 16.26 22.20 -15.65
C PRO A 22 16.66 21.82 -14.21
N ASP A 23 17.68 22.52 -13.73
CA ASP A 23 18.34 22.41 -12.41
C ASP A 23 17.36 22.31 -11.22
N TRP A 24 17.42 21.18 -10.53
CA TRP A 24 17.03 21.08 -9.12
C TRP A 24 18.27 20.69 -8.31
N THR A 25 18.97 21.69 -7.79
CA THR A 25 20.03 21.50 -6.81
C THR A 25 19.39 21.30 -5.43
N VAL A 26 19.53 20.09 -4.88
CA VAL A 26 19.22 19.75 -3.48
C VAL A 26 20.54 19.39 -2.79
N PRO A 27 20.77 19.73 -1.51
CA PRO A 27 22.07 19.61 -0.87
C PRO A 27 22.53 18.16 -0.76
N THR A 28 23.80 17.94 -1.07
CA THR A 28 24.52 16.67 -0.97
C THR A 28 24.55 16.14 0.47
N CYS A 29 23.82 15.06 0.75
CA CYS A 29 24.15 14.14 1.83
C CYS A 29 25.04 13.03 1.25
N SER A 30 26.34 13.22 1.43
CA SER A 30 27.39 12.31 0.95
C SER A 30 27.52 11.08 1.84
N ILE A 31 26.55 10.18 1.86
CA ILE A 31 26.76 8.80 2.34
C ILE A 31 25.90 7.88 1.47
N ILE A 32 26.58 7.11 0.62
CA ILE A 32 26.26 5.81 -0.02
C ILE A 32 26.98 5.83 -1.36
N ASN A 33 28.29 5.58 -1.31
CA ASN A 33 29.05 5.07 -2.45
C ASN A 33 29.47 3.65 -2.08
N GLY A 34 29.02 2.67 -2.86
CA GLY A 34 29.38 1.26 -2.67
C GLY A 34 28.17 0.37 -2.37
N PHE A 35 27.18 0.33 -3.28
CA PHE A 35 26.17 -0.71 -3.27
C PHE A 35 26.50 -1.67 -4.42
N ASP A 36 27.08 -2.82 -4.09
CA ASP A 36 27.40 -3.89 -5.02
C ASP A 36 26.30 -4.95 -4.93
N LEU A 37 25.50 -5.06 -6.01
CA LEU A 37 24.37 -5.98 -6.10
C LEU A 37 24.83 -7.45 -6.07
N ASP A 38 26.08 -7.71 -6.49
CA ASP A 38 26.60 -9.06 -6.68
C ASP A 38 26.97 -9.75 -5.36
N GLN A 39 27.19 -8.99 -4.27
CA GLN A 39 27.44 -9.56 -2.94
C GLN A 39 26.18 -10.10 -2.25
N LEU A 40 24.98 -9.79 -2.75
CA LEU A 40 23.72 -10.25 -2.15
C LEU A 40 23.33 -11.67 -2.61
N MET A 41 23.90 -12.16 -3.71
CA MET A 41 23.47 -13.41 -4.37
C MET A 41 24.37 -14.62 -4.07
N THR A 42 25.44 -14.47 -3.27
CA THR A 42 26.29 -15.59 -2.86
C THR A 42 25.79 -16.19 -1.55
N PHE A 43 24.77 -17.04 -1.62
CA PHE A 43 24.47 -18.02 -0.58
C PHE A 43 25.06 -19.37 -1.00
N ASP A 44 26.08 -19.83 -0.27
CA ASP A 44 26.62 -21.19 -0.37
C ASP A 44 25.52 -22.19 0.03
N THR A 45 24.94 -22.88 -0.97
CA THR A 45 24.03 -24.01 -0.77
C THR A 45 24.81 -25.31 -0.84
N ASP A 46 25.29 -25.78 0.32
CA ASP A 46 25.76 -27.16 0.48
C ASP A 46 25.07 -27.79 1.69
N PHE A 47 23.87 -28.35 1.48
CA PHE A 47 23.32 -29.41 2.33
C PHE A 47 22.41 -30.32 1.49
N LYS A 48 22.87 -31.55 1.30
CA LYS A 48 22.20 -32.63 0.57
C LYS A 48 21.32 -33.49 1.49
N ASP A 49 20.23 -33.94 0.88
CA ASP A 49 19.46 -35.18 1.05
C ASP A 49 18.73 -35.51 2.37
N ALA A 50 17.41 -35.65 2.26
CA ALA A 50 16.63 -36.87 2.57
C ALA A 50 15.12 -36.65 2.27
N THR A 51 14.63 -37.07 1.09
CA THR A 51 13.75 -38.24 0.83
C THR A 51 12.27 -38.21 1.33
N SER A 52 11.38 -38.10 0.33
CA SER A 52 10.25 -39.00 -0.04
C SER A 52 8.91 -39.10 0.75
N VAL A 53 7.82 -38.59 0.14
CA VAL A 53 6.51 -39.19 -0.35
C VAL A 53 5.87 -40.30 0.55
N PRO A 54 4.52 -40.39 0.79
CA PRO A 54 3.52 -40.40 -0.29
C PRO A 54 2.07 -39.88 -0.12
N ASP A 55 1.49 -39.69 -1.31
CA ASP A 55 0.08 -39.61 -1.70
C ASP A 55 -0.84 -40.68 -1.11
N GLY A 56 -2.13 -40.34 -0.99
CA GLY A 56 -3.21 -41.28 -0.69
C GLY A 56 -4.59 -40.76 -1.12
N PHE A 57 -5.09 -41.33 -2.22
CA PHE A 57 -6.40 -41.14 -2.85
C PHE A 57 -7.62 -41.44 -1.93
N GLY A 58 -8.75 -40.81 -2.23
CA GLY A 58 -10.06 -41.18 -1.68
C GLY A 58 -11.24 -40.57 -2.43
N THR A 59 -11.62 -41.19 -3.55
CA THR A 59 -12.85 -40.94 -4.33
C THR A 59 -14.10 -41.40 -3.58
N GLY A 60 -15.17 -40.61 -3.60
CA GLY A 60 -16.50 -41.01 -3.09
C GLY A 60 -17.63 -40.19 -3.69
N ASN A 61 -18.20 -40.70 -4.80
CA ASN A 61 -19.39 -40.17 -5.48
C ASN A 61 -20.65 -40.27 -4.60
N GLY A 62 -21.49 -39.24 -4.66
CA GLY A 62 -22.86 -39.24 -4.15
C GLY A 62 -23.74 -38.26 -4.94
N ARG A 63 -24.01 -38.58 -6.21
CA ARG A 63 -25.05 -37.91 -7.02
C ARG A 63 -26.43 -38.32 -6.52
N VAL A 64 -27.27 -37.35 -6.18
CA VAL A 64 -28.73 -37.51 -6.18
C VAL A 64 -29.28 -36.52 -7.21
N SER A 65 -29.80 -37.08 -8.30
CA SER A 65 -30.59 -36.38 -9.31
C SER A 65 -32.00 -36.10 -8.78
N LEU A 66 -32.48 -34.88 -8.98
CA LEU A 66 -33.91 -34.59 -9.15
C LEU A 66 -34.03 -33.68 -10.37
N ASP A 67 -34.67 -34.24 -11.40
CA ASP A 67 -34.98 -33.66 -12.70
C ASP A 67 -36.45 -33.16 -12.69
N PRO A 68 -36.95 -32.47 -13.72
CA PRO A 68 -37.34 -31.06 -13.64
C PRO A 68 -38.87 -30.85 -13.68
N LEU A 69 -39.32 -29.72 -13.13
CA LEU A 69 -40.68 -29.21 -13.32
C LEU A 69 -40.64 -28.07 -14.34
N ASP A 70 -41.21 -28.34 -15.51
CA ASP A 70 -41.48 -27.38 -16.58
C ASP A 70 -42.69 -26.46 -16.26
N PRO A 71 -42.84 -25.31 -16.96
CA PRO A 71 -43.40 -24.07 -16.43
C PRO A 71 -44.88 -23.85 -16.79
N PRO A 72 -45.60 -22.96 -16.09
CA PRO A 72 -46.83 -22.39 -16.62
C PRO A 72 -46.53 -21.09 -17.38
N SER A 73 -46.74 -21.20 -18.69
CA SER A 73 -47.38 -20.26 -19.61
C SER A 73 -47.53 -18.78 -19.22
N LEU A 74 -46.98 -17.95 -20.11
CA LEU A 74 -47.30 -16.54 -20.39
C LEU A 74 -48.77 -16.18 -20.15
N GLN A 75 -49.00 -15.30 -19.17
CA GLN A 75 -50.07 -14.32 -19.22
C GLN A 75 -49.42 -12.94 -19.04
N ALA A 76 -49.47 -12.15 -20.10
CA ALA A 76 -49.19 -10.72 -20.05
C ALA A 76 -50.33 -10.07 -19.24
N GLU A 77 -50.10 -9.85 -17.96
CA GLU A 77 -50.87 -8.90 -17.17
C GLU A 77 -50.08 -7.60 -17.15
N ALA A 78 -50.70 -6.55 -17.69
CA ALA A 78 -50.18 -5.20 -17.70
C ALA A 78 -49.89 -4.78 -16.24
N GLU A 79 -48.62 -4.56 -15.92
CA GLU A 79 -48.25 -3.97 -14.65
C GLU A 79 -48.77 -2.54 -14.59
N ASP A 80 -49.78 -2.41 -13.74
CA ASP A 80 -50.33 -1.21 -13.15
C ASP A 80 -49.21 -0.28 -12.67
N THR A 81 -49.19 0.93 -13.22
CA THR A 81 -48.23 2.00 -12.96
C THR A 81 -48.38 2.52 -11.54
N GLY A 82 -47.79 1.82 -10.56
CA GLY A 82 -47.50 2.40 -9.25
C GLY A 82 -46.55 3.60 -9.41
N PRO A 83 -46.55 4.58 -8.48
CA PRO A 83 -45.57 5.66 -8.53
C PRO A 83 -44.18 5.03 -8.48
N SER A 84 -43.44 5.13 -9.58
CA SER A 84 -42.04 4.69 -9.65
C SER A 84 -41.30 5.33 -8.48
N SER A 85 -40.95 4.53 -7.47
CA SER A 85 -40.28 5.02 -6.27
C SER A 85 -38.90 5.54 -6.67
N ILE A 86 -38.77 6.85 -6.85
CA ILE A 86 -37.51 7.51 -7.19
C ILE A 86 -36.53 7.29 -6.04
N ARG A 87 -35.34 6.77 -6.34
CA ARG A 87 -34.25 6.62 -5.37
C ARG A 87 -33.43 7.90 -5.39
N VAL A 88 -33.32 8.55 -4.24
CA VAL A 88 -32.58 9.82 -4.10
C VAL A 88 -31.46 9.64 -3.08
N SER A 89 -30.31 10.25 -3.34
CA SER A 89 -29.22 10.30 -2.37
C SER A 89 -29.65 11.05 -1.11
N THR A 90 -29.36 10.49 0.06
CA THR A 90 -29.67 11.13 1.34
C THR A 90 -28.76 12.32 1.65
N ALA A 91 -27.59 12.41 1.00
CA ALA A 91 -26.67 13.54 1.15
C ALA A 91 -26.89 14.63 0.11
N PHE A 92 -27.41 14.28 -1.05
CA PHE A 92 -27.63 15.18 -2.18
C PHE A 92 -29.11 15.11 -2.61
N ALA A 93 -29.98 15.49 -1.67
CA ALA A 93 -31.43 15.53 -1.88
C ALA A 93 -31.88 16.89 -2.44
N PHE A 94 -33.00 16.92 -3.18
CA PHE A 94 -33.49 18.13 -3.84
C PHE A 94 -33.84 19.30 -2.90
N ASP A 95 -34.12 18.99 -1.64
CA ASP A 95 -34.49 19.95 -0.59
C ASP A 95 -33.34 20.30 0.35
N ALA A 96 -32.17 19.68 0.16
CA ALA A 96 -30.98 19.94 0.98
C ALA A 96 -30.11 21.04 0.32
N PRO A 97 -29.98 22.22 0.92
CA PRO A 97 -29.00 23.21 0.46
C PRO A 97 -27.58 22.70 0.71
N ASP A 98 -26.62 23.15 -0.10
CA ASP A 98 -25.20 22.88 0.12
C ASP A 98 -24.65 23.62 1.36
N ALA A 99 -23.37 23.41 1.69
CA ALA A 99 -22.73 24.03 2.84
C ALA A 99 -22.70 25.58 2.73
N GLU A 100 -22.73 26.08 1.51
CA GLU A 100 -22.75 27.50 1.14
C GLU A 100 -24.18 28.10 1.10
N GLY A 101 -25.22 27.26 1.28
CA GLY A 101 -26.62 27.67 1.31
C GLY A 101 -27.28 27.78 -0.07
N ASN A 102 -26.63 27.30 -1.14
CA ASN A 102 -27.21 27.26 -2.47
C ASN A 102 -28.18 26.09 -2.60
N THR A 103 -29.26 26.32 -3.33
CA THR A 103 -30.19 25.26 -3.71
C THR A 103 -29.64 24.47 -4.90
N PRO A 104 -29.85 23.14 -4.95
CA PRO A 104 -29.48 22.35 -6.11
C PRO A 104 -30.28 22.79 -7.35
N ASP A 105 -29.60 22.92 -8.48
CA ASP A 105 -30.15 23.40 -9.76
C ASP A 105 -30.01 22.38 -10.90
N PHE A 106 -29.39 21.23 -10.61
CA PHE A 106 -29.13 20.17 -11.59
C PHE A 106 -29.28 18.78 -10.94
N ASP A 107 -29.83 17.83 -11.69
CA ASP A 107 -30.02 16.44 -11.27
C ASP A 107 -29.10 15.48 -12.04
N LEU A 108 -28.32 14.69 -11.31
CA LEU A 108 -27.47 13.65 -11.88
C LEU A 108 -28.06 12.28 -11.58
N ILE A 109 -28.32 11.51 -12.64
CA ILE A 109 -28.90 10.16 -12.54
C ILE A 109 -27.80 9.14 -12.82
N THR A 110 -27.56 8.28 -11.85
CA THR A 110 -26.55 7.22 -11.92
C THR A 110 -27.03 6.00 -12.71
N SER A 111 -26.12 5.11 -13.10
CA SER A 111 -26.46 3.92 -13.88
C SER A 111 -27.37 2.93 -13.15
N ASP A 112 -27.38 2.97 -11.81
CA ASP A 112 -28.27 2.23 -10.92
C ASP A 112 -29.56 3.00 -10.56
N GLY A 113 -29.82 4.14 -11.23
CA GLY A 113 -31.08 4.88 -11.15
C GLY A 113 -31.25 5.72 -9.89
N VAL A 114 -30.14 6.06 -9.21
CA VAL A 114 -30.16 6.95 -8.04
C VAL A 114 -29.92 8.39 -8.49
N HIS A 115 -30.78 9.29 -8.00
CA HIS A 115 -30.75 10.72 -8.29
C HIS A 115 -29.89 11.47 -7.26
N PHE A 116 -29.11 12.43 -7.76
CA PHE A 116 -28.23 13.30 -6.99
C PHE A 116 -28.51 14.75 -7.39
N ALA A 117 -29.15 15.49 -6.50
CA ALA A 117 -29.41 16.91 -6.68
C ALA A 117 -28.15 17.70 -6.30
N VAL A 118 -27.62 18.46 -7.26
CA VAL A 118 -26.33 19.16 -7.13
C VAL A 118 -26.44 20.59 -7.63
N ASN A 119 -25.47 21.42 -7.23
CA ASN A 119 -25.27 22.74 -7.79
C ASN A 119 -24.27 22.70 -8.97
N ALA A 120 -24.73 23.06 -10.16
CA ALA A 120 -23.93 23.04 -11.38
C ALA A 120 -22.80 24.09 -11.36
N ALA A 121 -22.97 25.21 -10.64
CA ALA A 121 -21.90 26.19 -10.49
C ALA A 121 -20.76 25.65 -9.60
N ALA A 122 -21.09 24.94 -8.52
CA ALA A 122 -20.10 24.27 -7.68
C ALA A 122 -19.32 23.20 -8.47
N LEU A 123 -20.01 22.37 -9.27
CA LEU A 123 -19.33 21.38 -10.11
C LEU A 123 -18.41 22.03 -11.16
N ARG A 124 -18.82 23.14 -11.78
CA ARG A 124 -17.98 23.89 -12.73
C ARG A 124 -16.77 24.56 -12.07
N ALA A 125 -16.88 24.95 -10.80
CA ALA A 125 -15.76 25.54 -10.07
C ALA A 125 -14.61 24.54 -9.87
N HIS A 126 -14.91 23.24 -9.84
CA HIS A 126 -13.94 22.17 -9.59
C HIS A 126 -13.59 21.33 -10.83
N SER A 127 -14.32 21.48 -11.94
CA SER A 127 -14.13 20.71 -13.17
C SER A 127 -13.72 21.57 -14.36
N PHE A 128 -12.87 21.01 -15.22
CA PHE A 128 -12.61 21.54 -16.55
C PHE A 128 -13.52 20.85 -17.57
N GLY A 129 -14.18 21.63 -18.42
CA GLY A 129 -15.03 21.08 -19.50
C GLY A 129 -16.42 20.65 -19.03
N ASP A 130 -17.08 21.44 -18.18
CA ASP A 130 -18.49 21.26 -17.79
C ASP A 130 -18.79 19.85 -17.23
N PHE A 131 -17.91 19.34 -16.38
CA PHE A 131 -18.01 18.00 -15.78
C PHE A 131 -18.14 16.90 -16.84
N GLY A 132 -17.16 16.83 -17.76
CA GLY A 132 -17.20 15.89 -18.89
C GLY A 132 -18.30 16.20 -19.92
N GLY A 133 -18.71 17.47 -20.03
CA GLY A 133 -19.77 17.94 -20.92
C GLY A 133 -21.19 17.66 -20.42
N ILE A 134 -21.36 17.05 -19.25
CA ILE A 134 -22.67 16.68 -18.69
C ILE A 134 -23.49 17.93 -18.35
N LEU A 135 -22.83 18.98 -17.86
CA LEU A 135 -23.49 20.23 -17.49
C LEU A 135 -23.82 21.13 -18.69
N ALA A 136 -23.47 20.72 -19.92
CA ALA A 136 -23.87 21.40 -21.14
C ALA A 136 -25.30 21.04 -21.58
N SER A 137 -25.94 20.06 -20.92
CA SER A 137 -27.33 19.70 -21.15
C SER A 137 -28.24 20.91 -20.95
N THR A 138 -29.15 21.15 -21.90
CA THR A 138 -30.19 22.19 -21.77
C THR A 138 -31.25 21.82 -20.75
N ASN A 139 -31.34 20.53 -20.41
CA ASN A 139 -32.21 20.03 -19.36
C ASN A 139 -31.41 20.04 -18.05
N SER A 140 -32.00 20.51 -16.96
CA SER A 140 -31.43 20.47 -15.59
C SER A 140 -31.29 19.05 -15.03
N MET A 141 -31.07 18.06 -15.89
CA MET A 141 -31.01 16.65 -15.60
C MET A 141 -30.09 15.97 -16.63
N ALA A 142 -29.21 15.09 -16.17
CA ALA A 142 -28.37 14.28 -17.03
C ALA A 142 -28.06 12.91 -16.43
N ASN A 143 -27.84 11.92 -17.30
CA ASN A 143 -27.38 10.59 -16.90
C ASN A 143 -25.85 10.54 -16.83
N VAL A 144 -25.34 9.92 -15.78
CA VAL A 144 -23.92 9.71 -15.52
C VAL A 144 -23.65 8.20 -15.54
N PRO A 145 -22.72 7.71 -16.38
CA PRO A 145 -22.40 6.28 -16.47
C PRO A 145 -21.53 5.78 -15.29
N LEU A 146 -21.85 6.21 -14.07
CA LEU A 146 -21.21 5.80 -12.82
C LEU A 146 -22.23 5.15 -11.90
N SER A 147 -21.77 4.27 -11.02
CA SER A 147 -22.59 3.79 -9.90
C SER A 147 -22.85 4.90 -8.89
N ALA A 148 -23.94 4.78 -8.12
CA ALA A 148 -24.23 5.68 -7.01
C ALA A 148 -23.08 5.78 -5.99
N ALA A 149 -22.39 4.68 -5.70
CA ALA A 149 -21.27 4.69 -4.77
C ALA A 149 -20.12 5.59 -5.27
N VAL A 150 -19.71 5.44 -6.53
CA VAL A 150 -18.62 6.20 -7.14
C VAL A 150 -19.00 7.68 -7.29
N LEU A 151 -20.20 7.98 -7.81
CA LEU A 151 -20.64 9.38 -7.93
C LEU A 151 -20.76 10.05 -6.56
N ASN A 152 -21.27 9.33 -5.54
CA ASN A 152 -21.35 9.87 -4.19
C ASN A 152 -19.97 10.25 -3.65
N LEU A 153 -18.95 9.41 -3.87
CA LEU A 153 -17.57 9.70 -3.47
C LEU A 153 -16.99 10.92 -4.19
N LEU A 154 -17.23 11.05 -5.50
CA LEU A 154 -16.80 12.22 -6.28
C LEU A 154 -17.43 13.51 -5.77
N LEU A 155 -18.74 13.51 -5.53
CA LEU A 155 -19.45 14.67 -5.01
C LEU A 155 -18.98 15.01 -3.59
N HIS A 156 -18.81 14.02 -2.72
CA HIS A 156 -18.24 14.24 -1.40
C HIS A 156 -16.84 14.86 -1.46
N ALA A 157 -16.01 14.49 -2.43
CA ALA A 157 -14.71 15.13 -2.63
C ALA A 157 -14.85 16.60 -3.07
N ILE A 158 -15.76 16.90 -4.00
CA ILE A 158 -15.97 18.25 -4.53
C ILE A 158 -16.51 19.20 -3.46
N TYR A 159 -17.54 18.76 -2.71
CA TYR A 159 -18.14 19.54 -1.63
C TYR A 159 -17.36 19.45 -0.30
N ASN A 160 -16.19 18.80 -0.31
CA ASN A 160 -15.34 18.58 0.86
C ASN A 160 -16.10 18.00 2.08
N LEU A 161 -16.95 17.00 1.83
CA LEU A 161 -17.78 16.34 2.83
C LEU A 161 -17.17 14.99 3.22
N SER A 162 -17.20 14.65 4.52
CA SER A 162 -16.68 13.36 5.00
C SER A 162 -17.39 12.16 4.38
N VAL A 163 -16.60 11.18 3.92
CA VAL A 163 -17.05 9.91 3.34
C VAL A 163 -17.06 8.76 4.36
N VAL A 164 -16.55 8.98 5.58
CA VAL A 164 -16.30 7.92 6.57
C VAL A 164 -17.58 7.15 6.93
N LYS A 165 -18.72 7.84 7.01
CA LYS A 165 -20.02 7.23 7.36
C LYS A 165 -20.51 6.17 6.37
N TYR A 166 -20.00 6.17 5.14
CA TYR A 166 -20.42 5.22 4.11
C TYR A 166 -19.54 3.98 4.03
N ALA A 167 -18.40 3.97 4.74
CA ALA A 167 -17.41 2.87 4.71
C ALA A 167 -17.15 2.35 3.28
N PRO A 168 -16.67 3.21 2.37
CA PRO A 168 -16.54 2.85 0.96
C PRO A 168 -15.58 1.68 0.76
N SER A 169 -15.88 0.84 -0.24
CA SER A 169 -14.98 -0.23 -0.65
C SER A 169 -13.72 0.36 -1.31
N LEU A 170 -12.62 -0.39 -1.30
CA LEU A 170 -11.40 0.05 -1.98
C LEU A 170 -11.61 0.10 -3.50
N GLU A 171 -12.45 -0.80 -4.01
CA GLU A 171 -12.84 -0.88 -5.41
C GLU A 171 -13.61 0.38 -5.84
N ASP A 172 -14.55 0.88 -5.03
CA ASP A 172 -15.26 2.14 -5.30
C ASP A 172 -14.34 3.36 -5.18
N LEU A 173 -13.40 3.35 -4.21
CA LEU A 173 -12.40 4.42 -4.07
C LEU A 173 -11.49 4.48 -5.30
N ALA A 174 -10.98 3.34 -5.76
CA ALA A 174 -10.14 3.25 -6.96
C ALA A 174 -10.91 3.74 -8.19
N ALA A 175 -12.14 3.26 -8.40
CA ALA A 175 -13.00 3.69 -9.50
C ALA A 175 -13.28 5.20 -9.45
N SER A 176 -13.45 5.78 -8.26
CA SER A 176 -13.63 7.22 -8.08
C SER A 176 -12.39 8.01 -8.46
N VAL A 177 -11.20 7.59 -8.03
CA VAL A 177 -9.94 8.26 -8.38
C VAL A 177 -9.70 8.24 -9.90
N ILE A 178 -9.95 7.10 -10.54
CA ILE A 178 -9.84 6.94 -12.00
C ILE A 178 -10.86 7.83 -12.73
N ALA A 179 -12.09 7.91 -12.22
CA ALA A 179 -13.15 8.69 -12.85
C ALA A 179 -12.88 10.21 -12.84
N LEU A 180 -12.10 10.74 -11.87
CA LEU A 180 -11.85 12.19 -11.74
C LEU A 180 -11.44 12.85 -13.06
N GLU A 181 -10.48 12.27 -13.77
CA GLU A 181 -9.98 12.83 -15.03
C GLU A 181 -11.05 12.85 -16.14
N GLN A 182 -11.92 11.85 -16.18
CA GLN A 182 -13.00 11.77 -17.18
C GLN A 182 -14.00 12.92 -17.04
N TYR A 183 -14.18 13.43 -15.81
CA TYR A 183 -15.05 14.56 -15.51
C TYR A 183 -14.28 15.89 -15.39
N GLY A 184 -13.00 15.91 -15.80
CA GLY A 184 -12.15 17.10 -15.76
C GLY A 184 -11.81 17.57 -14.35
N LEU A 185 -11.91 16.69 -13.36
CA LEU A 185 -11.62 16.97 -11.96
C LEU A 185 -10.13 16.73 -11.67
N SER A 186 -9.50 17.66 -10.95
CA SER A 186 -8.07 17.56 -10.65
C SER A 186 -7.79 16.60 -9.49
N LYS A 187 -7.06 15.51 -9.76
CA LYS A 187 -6.54 14.59 -8.74
C LYS A 187 -5.63 15.29 -7.71
N THR A 188 -4.84 16.27 -8.15
CA THR A 188 -3.96 17.04 -7.26
C THR A 188 -4.73 17.96 -6.32
N ALA A 189 -5.91 18.44 -6.73
CA ALA A 189 -6.75 19.26 -5.87
C ALA A 189 -7.66 18.42 -4.95
N LEU A 190 -8.15 17.28 -5.43
CA LEU A 190 -9.20 16.53 -4.76
C LEU A 190 -8.73 15.25 -4.06
N VAL A 191 -7.49 14.78 -4.29
CA VAL A 191 -6.98 13.53 -3.67
C VAL A 191 -5.65 13.74 -2.96
N GLN A 192 -4.72 14.51 -3.54
CA GLN A 192 -3.41 14.69 -2.91
C GLN A 192 -3.41 15.39 -1.53
N PRO A 193 -4.33 16.33 -1.22
CA PRO A 193 -4.40 16.91 0.12
C PRO A 193 -4.66 15.84 1.18
N PRO A 194 -3.94 15.84 2.31
CA PRO A 194 -4.08 14.81 3.35
C PRO A 194 -5.44 14.83 4.05
N ASP A 195 -6.12 15.97 4.03
CA ASP A 195 -7.46 16.21 4.58
C ASP A 195 -8.58 15.96 3.56
N SER A 196 -8.24 15.66 2.30
CA SER A 196 -9.24 15.29 1.30
C SER A 196 -10.05 14.07 1.78
N PRO A 197 -11.39 14.07 1.58
CA PRO A 197 -12.23 12.94 1.90
C PRO A 197 -11.75 11.62 1.24
N LEU A 198 -11.29 11.68 0.00
CA LEU A 198 -10.79 10.49 -0.72
C LEU A 198 -9.45 10.01 -0.17
N SER A 199 -8.54 10.94 0.14
CA SER A 199 -7.24 10.62 0.74
C SER A 199 -7.41 9.92 2.09
N VAL A 200 -8.24 10.50 2.96
CA VAL A 200 -8.54 9.96 4.29
C VAL A 200 -9.18 8.56 4.19
N ALA A 201 -10.10 8.36 3.24
CA ALA A 201 -10.73 7.06 3.04
C ALA A 201 -9.74 5.99 2.57
N ILE A 202 -8.85 6.31 1.63
CA ILE A 202 -7.82 5.37 1.16
C ILE A 202 -6.84 5.03 2.29
N LEU A 203 -6.45 6.01 3.10
CA LEU A 203 -5.59 5.78 4.27
C LEU A 203 -6.28 4.91 5.32
N HIS A 204 -7.59 5.05 5.51
CA HIS A 204 -8.35 4.17 6.41
C HIS A 204 -8.37 2.71 5.92
N CYS A 205 -8.33 2.47 4.61
CA CYS A 205 -8.22 1.12 4.05
C CYS A 205 -6.80 0.53 4.14
N ALA A 206 -5.76 1.37 4.22
CA ALA A 206 -4.36 0.97 4.08
C ALA A 206 -3.89 -0.11 5.09
N PRO A 207 -4.27 -0.11 6.38
CA PRO A 207 -3.88 -1.19 7.29
C PRO A 207 -4.40 -2.57 6.89
N SER A 208 -5.57 -2.62 6.25
CA SER A 208 -6.23 -3.88 5.85
C SER A 208 -5.81 -4.36 4.46
N ARG A 209 -5.51 -3.43 3.56
CA ARG A 209 -5.17 -3.68 2.15
C ARG A 209 -3.97 -2.83 1.72
N PRO A 210 -2.81 -2.99 2.38
CA PRO A 210 -1.68 -2.06 2.26
C PRO A 210 -1.12 -2.01 0.85
N PHE A 211 -0.96 -3.17 0.23
CA PHE A 211 -0.42 -3.29 -1.10
C PHE A 211 -1.34 -2.63 -2.15
N GLN A 212 -2.64 -2.89 -2.08
CA GLN A 212 -3.60 -2.35 -3.04
C GLN A 212 -3.72 -0.82 -2.92
N CYS A 213 -3.73 -0.27 -1.69
CA CYS A 213 -3.74 1.18 -1.51
C CYS A 213 -2.45 1.85 -2.03
N TYR A 214 -1.28 1.24 -1.77
CA TYR A 214 0.00 1.73 -2.26
C TYR A 214 0.08 1.70 -3.79
N SER A 215 -0.30 0.57 -4.40
CA SER A 215 -0.29 0.39 -5.86
C SER A 215 -1.27 1.33 -6.56
N LEU A 216 -2.46 1.56 -6.01
CA LEU A 216 -3.40 2.57 -6.52
C LEU A 216 -2.77 3.97 -6.49
N ALA A 217 -2.21 4.37 -5.34
CA ALA A 217 -1.59 5.68 -5.21
C ALA A 217 -0.41 5.87 -6.18
N ALA A 218 0.40 4.83 -6.36
CA ALA A 218 1.51 4.82 -7.31
C ALA A 218 1.04 4.93 -8.77
N HIS A 219 0.09 4.07 -9.17
CA HIS A 219 -0.47 4.05 -10.53
C HIS A 219 -1.05 5.41 -10.93
N GLU A 220 -1.77 6.04 -10.01
CA GLU A 220 -2.44 7.33 -10.22
C GLU A 220 -1.53 8.54 -10.01
N GLY A 221 -0.23 8.35 -9.75
CA GLY A 221 0.74 9.44 -9.55
C GLY A 221 0.50 10.26 -8.27
N LEU A 222 -0.16 9.68 -7.27
CA LEU A 222 -0.52 10.31 -6.00
C LEU A 222 0.61 10.17 -4.99
N GLU A 223 1.70 10.90 -5.21
CA GLU A 223 2.96 10.74 -4.46
C GLU A 223 2.80 10.88 -2.93
N THR A 224 2.05 11.88 -2.46
CA THR A 224 1.81 12.08 -1.02
C THR A 224 1.13 10.88 -0.38
N LEU A 225 0.16 10.30 -1.09
CA LEU A 225 -0.60 9.13 -0.65
C LEU A 225 0.25 7.85 -0.75
N ALA A 226 1.09 7.72 -1.78
CA ALA A 226 2.02 6.61 -1.93
C ALA A 226 3.04 6.59 -0.77
N ILE A 227 3.57 7.74 -0.38
CA ILE A 227 4.44 7.87 0.80
C ILE A 227 3.70 7.45 2.07
N ALA A 228 2.48 7.96 2.30
CA ALA A 228 1.73 7.68 3.51
C ALA A 228 1.35 6.19 3.64
N THR A 229 0.93 5.57 2.53
CA THR A 229 0.54 4.15 2.48
C THR A 229 1.73 3.19 2.55
N SER A 230 2.93 3.59 2.11
CA SER A 230 4.13 2.73 2.09
C SER A 230 4.56 2.19 3.46
N SER A 231 4.23 2.88 4.55
CA SER A 231 4.53 2.36 5.89
C SER A 231 3.76 1.08 6.22
N HIS A 232 2.57 0.91 5.66
CA HIS A 232 1.74 -0.26 5.87
C HIS A 232 2.20 -1.47 5.02
N THR A 233 3.01 -1.24 3.98
CA THR A 233 3.50 -2.32 3.12
C THR A 233 4.66 -3.09 3.73
N LEU A 234 5.25 -2.63 4.84
CA LEU A 234 6.37 -3.31 5.50
C LEU A 234 6.06 -4.75 5.94
N GLY A 235 4.78 -5.10 6.10
CA GLY A 235 4.35 -6.48 6.39
C GLY A 235 4.05 -7.33 5.15
N VAL A 236 4.12 -6.76 3.96
CA VAL A 236 3.82 -7.45 2.70
C VAL A 236 5.03 -8.27 2.26
N SER A 237 4.78 -9.50 1.82
CA SER A 237 5.80 -10.35 1.23
C SER A 237 6.11 -9.87 -0.19
N LEU A 238 7.34 -9.42 -0.43
CA LEU A 238 7.76 -8.99 -1.77
C LEU A 238 7.75 -10.15 -2.80
N ALA A 239 7.82 -11.40 -2.33
CA ALA A 239 7.77 -12.58 -3.19
C ALA A 239 6.37 -12.88 -3.72
N GLU A 240 5.32 -12.29 -3.12
CA GLU A 240 3.93 -12.47 -3.55
C GLU A 240 3.49 -11.42 -4.60
N ILE A 241 4.36 -10.44 -4.90
CA ILE A 241 4.09 -9.42 -5.91
C ILE A 241 4.15 -10.08 -7.29
N SER A 242 3.03 -10.09 -8.01
CA SER A 242 2.97 -10.62 -9.37
C SER A 242 3.48 -9.61 -10.40
N ASP A 243 3.80 -10.09 -11.61
CA ASP A 243 4.17 -9.22 -12.74
C ASP A 243 3.06 -8.22 -13.08
N ALA A 244 1.80 -8.63 -12.96
CA ALA A 244 0.65 -7.76 -13.18
C ALA A 244 0.58 -6.63 -12.15
N ASP A 245 0.92 -6.92 -10.89
CA ASP A 245 0.97 -5.89 -9.85
C ASP A 245 2.13 -4.93 -10.06
N ALA A 246 3.29 -5.45 -10.49
CA ALA A 246 4.47 -4.65 -10.82
C ALA A 246 4.21 -3.71 -12.01
N GLU A 247 3.50 -4.19 -13.04
CA GLU A 247 3.07 -3.38 -14.18
C GLU A 247 2.07 -2.30 -13.75
N TYR A 248 1.07 -2.66 -12.95
CA TYR A 248 0.05 -1.71 -12.47
C TYR A 248 0.66 -0.59 -11.63
N MET A 249 1.48 -0.92 -10.62
CA MET A 249 2.13 0.07 -9.75
C MET A 249 3.20 0.90 -10.47
N GLY A 250 3.84 0.32 -11.47
CA GLY A 250 4.92 0.94 -12.22
C GLY A 250 6.31 0.76 -11.59
N PRO A 251 7.38 0.83 -12.42
CA PRO A 251 8.73 0.45 -12.03
C PRO A 251 9.36 1.39 -11.00
N LEU A 252 8.99 2.67 -10.99
CA LEU A 252 9.54 3.65 -10.05
C LEU A 252 9.13 3.33 -8.61
N HIS A 253 7.84 3.12 -8.38
CA HIS A 253 7.30 2.81 -7.05
C HIS A 253 7.64 1.38 -6.63
N LEU A 254 7.67 0.42 -7.57
CA LEU A 254 8.21 -0.92 -7.30
C LEU A 254 9.64 -0.86 -6.76
N LYS A 255 10.53 -0.13 -7.46
CA LYS A 255 11.91 0.07 -7.02
C LYS A 255 11.96 0.65 -5.61
N ARG A 256 11.22 1.73 -5.36
CA ARG A 256 11.17 2.39 -4.04
C ARG A 256 10.70 1.47 -2.92
N LEU A 257 9.67 0.65 -3.19
CA LEU A 257 9.17 -0.35 -2.24
C LEU A 257 10.25 -1.39 -1.89
N PHE A 258 10.95 -1.93 -2.87
CA PHE A 258 12.04 -2.88 -2.64
C PHE A 258 13.18 -2.23 -1.83
N PHE A 259 13.59 -1.00 -2.17
CA PHE A 259 14.62 -0.28 -1.42
C PHE A 259 14.19 0.02 0.02
N LEU A 260 12.91 0.31 0.27
CA LEU A 260 12.39 0.48 1.61
C LEU A 260 12.57 -0.81 2.44
N HIS A 261 12.15 -1.96 1.91
CA HIS A 261 12.27 -3.24 2.61
C HIS A 261 13.73 -3.65 2.81
N LEU A 262 14.53 -3.65 1.73
CA LEU A 262 15.94 -4.02 1.77
C LEU A 262 16.75 -3.10 2.68
N GLY A 263 16.53 -1.79 2.56
CA GLY A 263 17.22 -0.78 3.38
C GLY A 263 16.89 -0.92 4.87
N ARG A 264 15.65 -1.26 5.21
CA ARG A 264 15.25 -1.54 6.60
C ARG A 264 15.88 -2.82 7.14
N ILE A 265 15.91 -3.90 6.35
CA ILE A 265 16.56 -5.15 6.75
C ILE A 265 18.08 -4.95 6.92
N ASP A 266 18.72 -4.22 6.01
CA ASP A 266 20.15 -3.88 6.15
C ASP A 266 20.42 -3.02 7.40
N ALA A 267 19.56 -2.03 7.65
CA ALA A 267 19.64 -1.22 8.88
C ALA A 267 19.50 -2.07 10.14
N LEU A 268 18.54 -3.00 10.16
CA LEU A 268 18.35 -3.92 11.27
C LEU A 268 19.60 -4.78 11.51
N LYS A 269 20.18 -5.36 10.45
CA LYS A 269 21.41 -6.18 10.54
C LYS A 269 22.58 -5.37 11.11
N ARG A 270 22.78 -4.14 10.64
CA ARG A 270 23.86 -3.25 11.11
C ARG A 270 23.69 -2.87 12.58
N ILE A 271 22.46 -2.55 12.97
CA ILE A 271 22.09 -2.24 14.35
C ILE A 271 22.38 -3.47 15.24
N LEU A 272 21.86 -4.65 14.88
CA LEU A 272 22.06 -5.87 15.67
C LEU A 272 23.53 -6.31 15.75
N SER A 273 24.33 -6.04 14.71
CA SER A 273 25.76 -6.39 14.69
C SER A 273 26.58 -5.69 15.77
N THR A 274 26.12 -4.53 16.27
CA THR A 274 26.80 -3.81 17.34
C THR A 274 26.55 -4.50 18.69
N ARG A 275 27.64 -4.95 19.32
CA ARG A 275 27.61 -5.73 20.56
C ARG A 275 27.48 -4.86 21.81
N PRO A 276 27.00 -5.42 22.94
CA PRO A 276 27.13 -4.78 24.24
C PRO A 276 28.60 -4.49 24.57
N SER A 277 28.86 -3.31 25.13
CA SER A 277 30.20 -2.92 25.56
C SER A 277 30.68 -3.82 26.70
N PRO A 278 31.94 -4.27 26.69
CA PRO A 278 32.49 -4.99 27.84
C PRO A 278 32.53 -4.07 29.06
N HIS A 279 32.42 -4.65 30.25
CA HIS A 279 32.66 -3.94 31.50
C HIS A 279 34.07 -4.24 32.05
N GLN A 280 34.53 -3.42 33.00
CA GLN A 280 35.81 -3.66 33.69
C GLN A 280 35.72 -4.91 34.56
N ASN A 281 36.83 -5.66 34.68
CA ASN A 281 36.86 -6.88 35.48
C ASN A 281 36.46 -6.60 36.93
N THR A 282 35.53 -7.40 37.45
CA THR A 282 35.09 -7.39 38.85
C THR A 282 35.49 -8.70 39.53
N GLU A 283 35.37 -8.77 40.86
CA GLU A 283 35.68 -9.98 41.62
C GLU A 283 34.83 -11.19 41.17
N ASP A 284 33.61 -10.93 40.69
CA ASP A 284 32.64 -11.94 40.23
C ASP A 284 32.68 -12.21 38.71
N CYS A 285 33.44 -11.42 37.93
CA CYS A 285 33.49 -11.54 36.47
C CYS A 285 34.84 -11.08 35.91
N ASN A 286 35.62 -12.04 35.40
CA ASN A 286 36.96 -11.83 34.84
C ASN A 286 36.98 -11.68 33.31
N GLY A 287 35.86 -11.29 32.70
CA GLY A 287 35.73 -11.16 31.25
C GLY A 287 35.51 -12.47 30.48
N LEU A 288 35.66 -13.66 31.08
CA LEU A 288 35.19 -14.92 30.46
C LEU A 288 33.65 -14.97 30.38
N ALA A 289 32.93 -14.33 31.31
CA ALA A 289 31.50 -14.15 31.19
C ALA A 289 31.13 -13.23 30.00
N ASN A 290 32.03 -12.35 29.55
CA ASN A 290 31.83 -11.58 28.31
C ASN A 290 31.80 -12.52 27.10
N ARG A 291 32.55 -13.63 27.10
CA ARG A 291 32.49 -14.63 26.03
C ARG A 291 31.15 -15.37 26.02
N ALA A 292 30.65 -15.79 27.18
CA ALA A 292 29.32 -16.40 27.28
C ALA A 292 28.21 -15.42 26.85
N SER A 293 28.33 -14.14 27.24
CA SER A 293 27.42 -13.07 26.79
C SER A 293 27.48 -12.86 25.28
N TYR A 294 28.67 -12.99 24.68
CA TYR A 294 28.87 -12.87 23.25
C TYR A 294 28.25 -14.04 22.50
N GLU A 295 28.50 -15.27 22.93
CA GLU A 295 27.92 -16.46 22.31
C GLU A 295 26.38 -16.44 22.41
N ALA A 296 25.85 -16.03 23.56
CA ALA A 296 24.42 -15.80 23.76
C ALA A 296 23.84 -14.72 22.83
N TRP A 297 24.52 -13.57 22.73
CA TRP A 297 24.13 -12.45 21.86
C TRP A 297 24.13 -12.86 20.38
N THR A 298 25.22 -13.49 19.92
CA THR A 298 25.35 -13.96 18.53
C THR A 298 24.28 -14.99 18.19
N LYS A 299 23.96 -15.90 19.10
CA LYS A 299 22.90 -16.89 18.90
C LYS A 299 21.54 -16.21 18.71
N ILE A 300 21.13 -15.35 19.65
CA ILE A 300 19.82 -14.68 19.60
C ILE A 300 19.72 -13.77 18.37
N ILE A 301 20.80 -13.07 18.00
CA ILE A 301 20.80 -12.27 16.76
C ILE A 301 20.71 -13.13 15.53
N GLY A 302 21.40 -14.27 15.49
CA GLY A 302 21.27 -15.22 14.38
C GLY A 302 19.82 -15.61 14.16
N GLU A 303 19.11 -15.94 15.24
CA GLU A 303 17.67 -16.24 15.22
C GLU A 303 16.82 -15.01 14.83
N ILE A 304 17.21 -13.79 15.20
CA ILE A 304 16.48 -12.57 14.80
C ILE A 304 16.67 -12.28 13.32
N VAL A 305 17.89 -12.41 12.82
CA VAL A 305 18.25 -12.10 11.45
C VAL A 305 17.69 -13.13 10.47
N TRP A 306 17.60 -14.40 10.89
CA TRP A 306 17.02 -15.48 10.09
C TRP A 306 15.55 -15.21 9.75
N ASP A 307 14.76 -14.80 10.75
CA ASP A 307 13.33 -14.47 10.60
C ASP A 307 13.09 -12.96 10.48
N ALA A 308 14.07 -12.21 9.95
CA ALA A 308 14.00 -10.76 9.91
C ALA A 308 12.88 -10.27 8.98
N CYS A 309 11.99 -9.45 9.53
CA CYS A 309 10.92 -8.79 8.79
C CYS A 309 11.08 -7.26 8.90
N PRO A 310 10.88 -6.48 7.82
CA PRO A 310 11.07 -5.03 7.90
C PRO A 310 10.03 -4.33 8.79
N ASN A 311 8.93 -5.01 9.15
CA ASN A 311 7.92 -4.53 10.09
C ASN A 311 8.16 -4.89 11.57
N ILE A 312 9.30 -5.52 11.92
CA ILE A 312 9.56 -5.91 13.33
C ILE A 312 9.46 -4.69 14.24
N SER A 313 8.62 -4.78 15.29
CA SER A 313 8.42 -3.66 16.21
C SER A 313 9.60 -3.53 17.18
N PRO A 314 9.91 -2.31 17.68
CA PRO A 314 10.96 -2.12 18.69
C PRO A 314 10.69 -2.93 19.96
N ILE A 315 9.42 -3.08 20.37
CA ILE A 315 9.01 -3.87 21.54
C ILE A 315 9.28 -5.36 21.30
N THR A 316 8.95 -5.89 20.12
CA THR A 316 9.26 -7.28 19.76
C THR A 316 10.76 -7.54 19.82
N LEU A 317 11.55 -6.58 19.34
CA LEU A 317 13.00 -6.67 19.33
C LEU A 317 13.58 -6.66 20.76
N GLU A 318 13.10 -5.77 21.61
CA GLU A 318 13.44 -5.70 23.03
C GLU A 318 13.16 -7.03 23.75
N VAL A 319 11.92 -7.55 23.62
CA VAL A 319 11.52 -8.81 24.26
C VAL A 319 12.41 -9.98 23.86
N ARG A 320 12.76 -10.09 22.57
CA ARG A 320 13.68 -11.14 22.09
C ARG A 320 15.10 -10.96 22.62
N LEU A 321 15.59 -9.73 22.73
CA LEU A 321 16.94 -9.47 23.22
C LEU A 321 17.06 -9.65 24.74
N LEU A 322 15.98 -9.47 25.50
CA LEU A 322 15.96 -9.77 26.95
C LEU A 322 16.21 -11.25 27.26
N ASP A 323 16.00 -12.16 26.31
CA ASP A 323 16.37 -13.57 26.46
C ASP A 323 17.88 -13.77 26.61
N VAL A 324 18.70 -12.83 26.11
CA VAL A 324 20.15 -12.82 26.36
C VAL A 324 20.44 -12.68 27.85
N GLY A 325 19.68 -11.82 28.55
CA GLY A 325 19.84 -11.56 29.98
C GLY A 325 19.61 -12.80 30.84
N LYS A 326 18.71 -13.71 30.43
CA LYS A 326 18.44 -14.98 31.14
C LYS A 326 19.67 -15.91 31.19
N MET A 327 20.63 -15.73 30.27
CA MET A 327 21.87 -16.50 30.22
C MET A 327 23.02 -15.84 31.00
N LEU A 328 22.82 -14.63 31.53
CA LEU A 328 23.83 -13.86 32.26
C LEU A 328 23.59 -13.92 33.77
N LYS A 329 24.69 -14.05 34.53
CA LYS A 329 24.66 -14.06 36.00
C LYS A 329 25.31 -12.81 36.62
N CYS A 330 26.16 -12.12 35.86
CA CYS A 330 26.85 -10.92 36.33
C CYS A 330 25.94 -9.69 36.17
N HIS A 331 25.75 -8.94 37.25
CA HIS A 331 24.95 -7.72 37.27
C HIS A 331 25.50 -6.65 36.30
N GLU A 332 26.82 -6.53 36.18
CA GLU A 332 27.42 -5.54 35.29
C GLU A 332 27.25 -5.93 33.80
N CYS A 333 27.35 -7.22 33.45
CA CYS A 333 27.00 -7.69 32.10
C CYS A 333 25.53 -7.41 31.76
N LEU A 334 24.62 -7.59 32.73
CA LEU A 334 23.20 -7.28 32.57
C LEU A 334 22.98 -5.78 32.34
N SER A 335 23.63 -4.91 33.13
CA SER A 335 23.58 -3.46 32.95
C SER A 335 24.05 -3.02 31.55
N GLN A 336 25.17 -3.56 31.07
CA GLN A 336 25.68 -3.26 29.73
C GLN A 336 24.78 -3.78 28.61
N LEU A 337 24.14 -4.94 28.81
CA LEU A 337 23.15 -5.49 27.90
C LEU A 337 21.91 -4.59 27.84
N ASP A 338 21.34 -4.22 28.98
CA ASP A 338 20.16 -3.35 29.07
C ASP A 338 20.45 -2.00 28.41
N HIS A 339 21.62 -1.42 28.65
CA HIS A 339 22.05 -0.19 27.98
C HIS A 339 22.11 -0.39 26.46
N ARG A 340 22.69 -1.50 25.99
CA ARG A 340 22.74 -1.80 24.55
C ARG A 340 21.35 -1.96 23.94
N ILE A 341 20.45 -2.70 24.60
CA ILE A 341 19.07 -2.93 24.14
C ILE A 341 18.32 -1.61 24.04
N ASN A 342 18.42 -0.73 25.04
CA ASN A 342 17.79 0.59 25.00
C ASN A 342 18.28 1.43 23.82
N ASN A 343 19.60 1.48 23.60
CA ASN A 343 20.18 2.16 22.45
C ASN A 343 19.72 1.53 21.12
N LEU A 344 19.60 0.20 21.09
CA LEU A 344 19.18 -0.55 19.91
C LEU A 344 17.73 -0.23 19.52
N VAL A 345 16.83 -0.23 20.50
CA VAL A 345 15.42 0.12 20.36
C VAL A 345 15.28 1.56 19.86
N ALA A 346 16.07 2.48 20.40
CA ALA A 346 16.11 3.87 19.95
C ALA A 346 16.63 4.00 18.50
N GLU A 347 17.76 3.36 18.18
CA GLU A 347 18.32 3.30 16.82
C GLU A 347 17.30 2.76 15.81
N TRP A 348 16.62 1.65 16.15
CA TRP A 348 15.64 1.01 15.28
C TRP A 348 14.40 1.88 15.07
N SER A 349 13.95 2.59 16.10
CA SER A 349 12.80 3.50 16.02
C SER A 349 13.04 4.70 15.10
N LEU A 350 14.31 5.04 14.85
CA LEU A 350 14.70 6.12 13.93
C LEU A 350 14.84 5.65 12.48
N VAL A 351 14.81 4.34 12.21
CA VAL A 351 14.94 3.83 10.84
C VAL A 351 13.70 4.17 10.03
N LYS A 352 13.92 4.82 8.88
CA LYS A 352 12.88 5.25 7.93
C LYS A 352 11.87 4.12 7.63
N THR A 353 10.58 4.42 7.76
CA THR A 353 9.46 3.48 7.55
C THR A 353 8.68 3.72 6.27
N THR A 354 8.97 4.78 5.52
CA THR A 354 8.28 5.17 4.29
C THR A 354 9.27 5.28 3.12
N ILE A 355 8.75 5.25 1.87
CA ILE A 355 9.57 5.41 0.65
C ILE A 355 10.28 6.75 0.53
#